data_AF-A0A920SBR4-F1
#
_entry.id   AF-A0A920SBR4-F1
#
_cell.length_a   1.000
_cell.length_b   1.000
_cell.length_c   1.000
_cell.angle_alpha   90.00
_cell.angle_beta   90.00
_cell.angle_gamma   90.00
#
_symmetry.space_group_name_H-M   'P 1'
#
loop_
_entity.id
_entity.type
_entity.pdbx_description
1 polymer ?
#
loop_
_entity_poly.entity_id
_entity_poly.type
_entity_poly.pdbx_seq_one_letter_code
_entity_poly.pdbx_strand_id
1 'polypeptide(L)'
;MFFKLLEVSDVVLENFRPGTMEKMGFSYEKMCEVNPGIILASVSGFGQYGPYRDRQCFDPIIQAMSGIGHQTGRGFDQPVMSEGPIMDRPCRFARYHRDPGSSALPGAPQGTANGWK
;
A
#
# COMPACT_ATOMS: atom_id res chain seq x y z
N MET A 1 -22.26 -3.79 -9.53
CA MET A 1 -22.21 -2.92 -8.34
C MET A 1 -20.91 -2.13 -8.31
N PHE A 2 -19.74 -2.78 -8.21
CA PHE A 2 -18.42 -2.11 -8.13
C PHE A 2 -18.16 -1.09 -9.26
N PHE A 3 -18.36 -1.46 -10.53
CA PHE A 3 -18.14 -0.54 -11.65
C PHE A 3 -19.01 0.73 -11.60
N LYS A 4 -20.23 0.65 -11.05
CA LYS A 4 -21.08 1.84 -10.87
C LYS A 4 -20.50 2.83 -9.84
N LEU A 5 -19.72 2.34 -8.87
CA LEU A 5 -19.03 3.21 -7.92
C LEU A 5 -17.83 3.91 -8.56
N LEU A 6 -17.18 3.28 -9.56
CA LEU A 6 -16.05 3.88 -10.26
C LEU A 6 -16.45 5.12 -11.07
N GLU A 7 -17.69 5.20 -11.54
CA GLU A 7 -18.23 6.36 -12.25
C GLU A 7 -18.24 7.64 -11.39
N VAL A 8 -18.34 7.49 -10.07
CA VAL A 8 -18.43 8.60 -9.11
C VAL A 8 -17.21 8.72 -8.19
N SER A 9 -16.20 7.86 -8.38
CA SER A 9 -15.00 7.82 -7.54
C SER A 9 -13.80 8.34 -8.30
N ASP A 10 -12.96 9.14 -7.63
CA ASP A 10 -11.67 9.59 -8.17
C ASP A 10 -10.53 8.62 -7.83
N VAL A 11 -10.65 7.92 -6.69
CA VAL A 11 -9.58 7.08 -6.14
C VAL A 11 -10.14 5.74 -5.66
N VAL A 12 -9.49 4.65 -6.08
CA VAL A 12 -9.69 3.31 -5.53
C VAL A 12 -8.47 2.97 -4.68
N LEU A 13 -8.69 2.66 -3.41
CA LEU A 13 -7.63 2.16 -2.52
C LEU A 13 -7.85 0.69 -2.24
N GLU A 14 -6.79 -0.10 -2.40
CA GLU A 14 -6.82 -1.53 -2.15
C GLU A 14 -5.60 -1.98 -1.33
N ASN A 15 -5.83 -2.96 -0.44
CA ASN A 15 -4.80 -3.54 0.43
C ASN A 15 -4.73 -5.07 0.26
N PHE A 16 -4.93 -5.55 -0.96
CA PHE A 16 -4.82 -6.96 -1.30
C PHE A 16 -3.39 -7.32 -1.69
N ARG A 17 -3.15 -8.62 -1.83
CA ARG A 17 -1.90 -9.08 -2.43
C ARG A 17 -1.86 -8.70 -3.90
N PRO A 18 -0.65 -8.44 -4.45
CA PRO A 18 -0.47 -8.20 -5.88
C PRO A 18 -1.22 -9.23 -6.73
N GLY A 19 -1.96 -8.74 -7.73
CA GLY A 19 -2.74 -9.57 -8.66
C GLY A 19 -4.04 -10.18 -8.10
N THR A 20 -4.38 -9.96 -6.82
CA THR A 20 -5.67 -10.43 -6.27
C THR A 20 -6.85 -9.70 -6.91
N MET A 21 -6.73 -8.39 -7.06
CA MET A 21 -7.77 -7.55 -7.67
C MET A 21 -8.01 -7.90 -9.15
N GLU A 22 -6.94 -8.21 -9.88
CA GLU A 22 -6.99 -8.73 -11.25
C GLU A 22 -7.71 -10.09 -11.31
N LYS A 23 -7.40 -11.02 -10.39
CA LYS A 23 -8.08 -12.32 -10.28
C LYS A 23 -9.57 -12.19 -9.98
N MET A 24 -9.98 -11.15 -9.26
CA MET A 24 -11.39 -10.84 -9.01
C MET A 24 -12.08 -10.20 -10.23
N GLY A 25 -11.34 -9.93 -11.31
CA GLY A 25 -11.86 -9.36 -12.54
C GLY A 25 -11.89 -7.83 -12.56
N PHE A 26 -11.24 -7.18 -11.59
CA PHE A 26 -11.17 -5.73 -11.44
C PHE A 26 -9.75 -5.23 -11.75
N SER A 27 -9.23 -5.53 -12.95
CA SER A 27 -7.93 -5.01 -13.35
C SER A 27 -7.99 -3.50 -13.59
N TYR A 28 -6.84 -2.82 -13.49
CA TYR A 28 -6.76 -1.37 -13.70
C TYR A 28 -7.29 -0.96 -15.07
N GLU A 29 -7.01 -1.76 -16.11
CA GLU A 29 -7.48 -1.50 -17.49
C GLU A 29 -9.00 -1.43 -17.55
N LYS A 30 -9.69 -2.38 -16.90
CA LYS A 30 -11.15 -2.39 -16.83
C LYS A 30 -11.71 -1.22 -16.01
N MET A 31 -10.96 -0.71 -15.04
CA MET A 31 -11.36 0.48 -14.31
C MET A 31 -11.24 1.73 -15.20
N CYS A 32 -10.15 1.83 -15.97
CA CYS A 32 -9.95 2.93 -16.93
C CYS A 32 -10.98 2.95 -18.06
N GLU A 33 -11.51 1.79 -18.48
CA GLU A 33 -12.63 1.73 -19.44
C GLU A 33 -13.89 2.46 -18.92
N VAL A 34 -14.12 2.46 -17.61
CA VAL A 34 -15.27 3.13 -16.98
C VAL A 34 -14.95 4.57 -16.62
N ASN A 35 -13.77 4.80 -16.03
CA ASN A 35 -13.31 6.13 -15.64
C ASN A 35 -11.81 6.29 -15.96
N PRO A 36 -11.45 6.95 -17.08
CA PRO A 36 -10.06 7.18 -17.46
C PRO A 36 -9.26 8.04 -16.45
N GLY A 37 -9.96 8.80 -15.60
CA GLY A 37 -9.35 9.61 -14.54
C GLY A 37 -9.08 8.86 -13.25
N ILE A 38 -9.43 7.57 -13.16
CA ILE A 38 -9.35 6.81 -11.92
C ILE A 38 -7.91 6.63 -11.45
N ILE A 39 -7.69 6.85 -10.16
CA ILE A 39 -6.40 6.61 -9.51
C ILE A 39 -6.49 5.33 -8.68
N LEU A 40 -5.68 4.32 -9.02
CA LEU A 40 -5.58 3.09 -8.23
C LEU A 40 -4.39 3.17 -7.26
N ALA A 41 -4.69 3.09 -5.97
CA ALA A 41 -3.75 3.14 -4.87
C ALA A 41 -3.61 1.76 -4.23
N SER A 42 -2.52 1.06 -4.52
CA SER A 42 -2.26 -0.31 -4.05
C SER A 42 -1.30 -0.33 -2.87
N VAL A 43 -1.75 -0.92 -1.76
CA VAL A 43 -0.97 -1.12 -0.53
C VAL A 43 -0.74 -2.62 -0.34
N SER A 44 0.51 -3.02 -0.12
CA SER A 44 0.82 -4.41 0.24
C SER A 44 2.04 -4.45 1.14
N GLY A 45 2.05 -5.37 2.11
CA GLY A 45 3.06 -5.33 3.18
C GLY A 45 4.50 -5.61 2.72
N PHE A 46 4.71 -6.33 1.62
CA PHE A 46 6.05 -6.49 1.00
C PHE A 46 6.21 -5.69 -0.30
N GLY A 47 5.22 -4.87 -0.64
CA GLY A 47 5.18 -4.14 -1.90
C GLY A 47 4.73 -4.99 -3.10
N GLN A 48 4.50 -4.31 -4.23
CA GLN A 48 4.01 -4.91 -5.47
C GLN A 48 5.10 -5.66 -6.25
N TYR A 49 6.37 -5.49 -5.86
CA TYR A 49 7.54 -6.01 -6.56
C TYR A 49 8.49 -6.71 -5.60
N GLY A 50 9.35 -7.57 -6.14
CA GLY A 50 10.38 -8.26 -5.38
C GLY A 50 9.98 -9.68 -4.94
N PRO A 51 10.91 -10.41 -4.29
CA PRO A 51 10.80 -11.83 -4.04
C PRO A 51 9.74 -12.21 -2.99
N TYR A 52 9.27 -11.23 -2.21
CA TYR A 52 8.30 -11.44 -1.12
C TYR A 52 6.89 -10.92 -1.45
N ARG A 53 6.66 -10.40 -2.66
CA ARG A 53 5.40 -9.77 -3.05
C ARG A 53 4.16 -10.66 -2.87
N ASP A 54 4.33 -11.97 -3.03
CA ASP A 54 3.24 -12.95 -2.95
C ASP A 54 3.02 -13.50 -1.52
N ARG A 55 3.86 -13.09 -0.56
CA ARG A 55 3.80 -13.56 0.83
C ARG A 55 2.77 -12.79 1.63
N GLN A 56 2.14 -13.48 2.59
CA GLN A 56 1.33 -12.82 3.60
C GLN A 56 2.19 -11.94 4.48
N CYS A 57 1.73 -10.72 4.68
CA CYS A 57 2.42 -9.74 5.48
C CYS A 57 1.41 -9.15 6.46
N PHE A 58 1.73 -9.28 7.74
CA PHE A 58 0.99 -8.72 8.85
C PHE A 58 1.99 -8.05 9.77
N ASP A 59 1.52 -7.12 10.59
CA ASP A 59 2.35 -6.32 11.49
C ASP A 59 3.43 -7.12 12.25
N PRO A 60 3.15 -8.27 12.91
CA PRO A 60 4.17 -9.03 13.64
C PRO A 60 5.28 -9.59 12.74
N ILE A 61 4.95 -9.91 11.49
CA ILE A 61 5.90 -10.43 10.50
C ILE A 61 6.88 -9.31 10.11
N ILE A 62 6.37 -8.09 9.90
CA ILE A 62 7.22 -6.93 9.57
C ILE A 62 8.06 -6.53 10.79
N GLN A 63 7.50 -6.56 12.01
CA GLN A 63 8.26 -6.27 13.23
C GLN A 63 9.42 -7.26 13.45
N ALA A 64 9.18 -8.55 13.18
CA ALA A 64 10.21 -9.58 13.24
C ALA A 64 11.31 -9.34 12.18
N MET A 65 10.91 -9.06 10.93
CA MET A 65 11.84 -8.91 9.81
C MET A 65 12.63 -7.60 9.83
N SER A 66 12.05 -6.52 10.35
CA SER A 66 12.69 -5.19 10.44
C SER A 66 13.74 -5.09 11.55
N GLY A 67 13.79 -6.08 12.44
CA GLY A 67 14.67 -6.05 13.62
C GLY A 67 14.15 -5.19 14.77
N ILE A 68 12.94 -4.62 14.67
CA ILE A 68 12.30 -3.92 15.78
C ILE A 68 12.10 -4.85 16.97
N GLY A 69 11.74 -6.11 16.73
CA GLY A 69 11.62 -7.10 17.80
C GLY A 69 12.93 -7.28 18.60
N HIS A 70 14.08 -7.18 17.93
CA HIS A 70 15.39 -7.27 18.57
C HIS A 70 15.72 -5.99 19.36
N GLN A 71 15.38 -4.81 18.83
CA GLN A 71 15.63 -3.53 19.52
C GLN A 71 14.71 -3.28 20.72
N THR A 72 13.51 -3.86 20.71
CA THR A 72 12.53 -3.72 21.80
C THR A 72 12.82 -4.66 22.98
N GLY A 73 13.59 -5.73 22.75
CA GLY A 73 14.00 -6.66 23.79
C GLY A 73 14.98 -6.04 24.79
N ARG A 74 14.96 -6.51 26.04
CA ARG A 74 15.93 -6.11 27.06
C ARG A 74 17.20 -6.97 26.95
N GLY A 75 18.19 -6.51 26.21
CA GLY A 75 19.50 -7.19 26.14
C GLY A 75 19.44 -8.53 25.40
N PHE A 76 19.84 -9.62 26.06
CA PHE A 76 19.89 -10.98 25.47
C PHE A 76 18.58 -11.77 25.57
N ASP A 77 17.51 -11.15 26.07
CA ASP A 77 16.19 -11.77 26.11
C ASP A 77 15.62 -12.01 24.70
N GLN A 78 14.61 -12.87 24.59
CA GLN A 78 13.96 -13.15 23.31
C GLN A 78 13.41 -11.86 22.66
N PRO A 79 13.41 -11.74 21.32
CA PRO A 79 12.81 -10.60 20.64
C PRO A 79 11.37 -10.37 21.11
N VAL A 80 11.07 -9.16 21.57
CA VAL A 80 9.74 -8.78 22.05
C VAL A 80 9.09 -7.89 21.01
N MET A 81 7.88 -8.23 20.58
CA MET A 81 7.13 -7.36 19.67
C MET A 81 6.71 -6.08 20.39
N SER A 82 6.80 -4.95 19.69
CA SER A 82 6.30 -3.67 20.18
C SER A 82 4.79 -3.73 20.38
N GLU A 83 4.29 -3.05 21.41
CA GLU A 83 2.85 -2.99 21.68
C GLU A 83 2.10 -2.22 20.58
N GLY A 84 1.05 -2.85 20.05
CA GLY A 84 0.20 -2.31 18.98
C GLY A 84 0.80 -2.46 17.58
N PRO A 85 0.01 -2.16 16.52
CA PRO A 85 0.42 -2.38 15.14
C PRO A 85 1.30 -1.23 14.64
N ILE A 86 2.55 -1.19 15.09
CA ILE A 86 3.50 -0.11 14.78
C ILE A 86 3.91 -0.06 13.31
N MET A 87 3.85 -1.20 12.61
CA MET A 87 4.19 -1.33 11.19
C MET A 87 3.03 -1.04 10.27
N ASP A 88 1.79 -1.30 10.71
CA ASP A 88 0.61 -0.93 9.91
C ASP A 88 0.35 0.59 9.93
N ARG A 89 0.74 1.29 11.00
CA ARG A 89 0.57 2.76 11.11
C ARG A 89 1.30 3.54 10.00
N PRO A 90 2.57 3.24 9.64
CA PRO A 90 3.26 3.86 8.52
C PRO A 90 2.82 3.41 7.12
N CYS A 91 1.96 2.39 6.94
CA CYS A 91 1.49 1.92 5.62
C CYS A 91 0.69 2.96 4.80
N ARG A 92 0.63 4.23 5.23
CA ARG A 92 0.10 5.39 4.50
C ARG A 92 0.82 5.68 3.16
N PHE A 93 1.97 5.08 2.89
CA PHE A 93 2.65 5.20 1.59
C PHE A 93 2.02 4.29 0.53
N ALA A 94 0.84 4.69 0.03
CA ALA A 94 0.21 4.03 -1.10
C ALA A 94 0.90 4.41 -2.41
N ARG A 95 1.11 3.42 -3.30
CA ARG A 95 1.58 3.67 -4.65
C ARG A 95 0.39 4.03 -5.55
N TYR A 96 0.50 5.13 -6.28
CA TYR A 96 -0.49 5.54 -7.27
C TYR A 96 -0.15 5.01 -8.66
N HIS A 97 -1.08 4.30 -9.29
CA HIS A 97 -1.10 4.11 -10.74
C HIS A 97 -1.82 5.31 -11.38
N ARG A 98 -1.10 6.06 -12.22
CA ARG A 98 -1.65 7.14 -13.05
C ARG A 98 -1.15 6.96 -14.47
N ASP A 99 -2.05 7.14 -15.45
CA ASP A 99 -1.74 7.12 -16.87
C ASP A 99 -0.73 8.26 -17.22
N PRO A 100 0.36 8.02 -18.01
CA PRO A 100 1.39 9.02 -18.27
C PRO A 100 0.93 10.28 -19.04
N GLY A 101 -0.29 10.28 -19.60
CA GLY A 101 -0.84 11.38 -20.40
C GLY A 101 -1.69 12.40 -19.64
N SER A 102 -1.97 12.17 -18.35
CA SER A 102 -2.85 13.02 -17.55
C SER A 102 -2.03 14.07 -16.79
N SER A 103 -2.08 15.32 -17.26
CA SER A 103 -1.33 16.46 -16.72
C SER A 103 -1.44 16.58 -15.20
N ALA A 104 -0.29 16.76 -14.55
CA ALA A 104 -0.14 16.89 -13.10
C ALA A 104 -1.28 17.70 -12.45
N LEU A 105 -1.82 17.21 -11.33
CA LEU A 105 -2.70 18.02 -10.51
C LEU A 105 -1.86 19.23 -10.05
N PRO A 106 -2.29 20.48 -10.29
CA PRO A 106 -1.63 21.63 -9.70
C PRO A 106 -1.78 21.51 -8.17
N GLY A 107 -0.70 21.11 -7.49
CA GLY A 107 -0.67 21.04 -6.02
C GLY A 107 -0.42 19.66 -5.40
N ALA A 108 -0.05 18.62 -6.16
CA ALA A 108 0.48 17.40 -5.53
C ALA A 108 1.81 17.75 -4.83
N PRO A 109 1.91 17.66 -3.49
CA PRO A 109 3.16 17.96 -2.80
C PRO A 109 4.20 16.93 -3.23
N GLN A 110 5.26 17.41 -3.88
CA GLN A 110 6.46 16.62 -4.12
C GLN A 110 6.99 16.24 -2.75
N GLY A 111 6.81 14.98 -2.36
CA GLY A 111 7.18 14.49 -1.04
C GLY A 111 8.68 14.65 -0.81
N THR A 112 9.07 15.73 -0.17
CA THR A 112 10.35 15.81 0.52
C THR A 112 10.24 14.92 1.75
N ALA A 113 11.07 13.88 1.77
CA ALA A 113 11.45 13.23 3.01
C ALA A 113 11.99 14.32 3.94
N ASN A 114 11.22 14.68 4.96
CA ASN A 114 11.64 15.12 6.30
C ASN A 114 10.55 15.97 6.94
N GLY A 115 10.06 15.52 8.09
CA GLY A 115 9.42 16.37 9.08
C GLY A 115 7.91 16.51 8.95
N TRP A 116 7.18 15.54 9.50
CA TRP A 116 5.88 15.80 10.11
C TRP A 116 6.03 15.45 11.59
N LYS A 117 5.72 16.43 12.45
CA LYS A 117 5.73 16.31 13.92
C LYS A 117 4.76 15.24 14.40
#